data_AF-A0A662A256-F1
#
_entry.id   AF-A0A662A256-F1
#
_cell.length_a   1.000
_cell.length_b   1.000
_cell.length_c   1.000
_cell.angle_alpha   90.00
_cell.angle_beta   90.00
_cell.angle_gamma   90.00
#
_symmetry.space_group_name_H-M   'P 1'
#
loop_
_entity.id
_entity.type
_entity.pdbx_description
1 polymer ?
#
loop_
_entity_poly.entity_id
_entity_poly.type
_entity_poly.pdbx_seq_one_letter_code
_entity_poly.pdbx_strand_id
1 'polypeptide(L)'
;EWVMAGEIASIISPWLFLNFIATPVSCITVIMNKQWQGMLLSIADVGLKVTAIAIGGTRGDVYLTFTLMSILCGTLLIFSLFLFYKFAGIKEKAAY
;
A
#
# COMPACT_ATOMS: atom_id res chain seq x y z
N GLU A 1 27.06 4.84 8.65
CA GLU A 1 26.16 4.83 7.47
C GLU A 1 25.38 3.51 7.34
N TRP A 2 26.02 2.35 7.44
CA TRP A 2 25.33 1.04 7.40
C TRP A 2 24.26 0.82 8.48
N VAL A 3 24.49 1.32 9.70
CA VAL A 3 23.53 1.19 10.81
C VAL A 3 22.23 1.92 10.53
N MET A 4 22.31 3.18 10.11
CA MET A 4 21.14 4.00 9.74
C MET A 4 20.35 3.37 8.59
N ALA A 5 21.04 2.84 7.57
CA ALA A 5 20.39 2.13 6.47
C ALA A 5 19.66 0.86 6.96
N GLY A 6 20.26 0.11 7.90
CA GLY A 6 19.65 -1.07 8.52
C GLY A 6 18.40 -0.74 9.35
N GLU A 7 18.44 0.34 10.12
CA GLU A 7 17.28 0.80 10.92
C GLU A 7 16.13 1.24 10.02
N ILE A 8 16.40 2.02 8.97
CA ILE A 8 15.39 2.44 8.00
C ILE A 8 14.81 1.23 7.26
N ALA A 9 15.67 0.28 6.84
CA ALA A 9 15.22 -0.95 6.19
C ALA A 9 14.29 -1.77 7.10
N SER A 10 14.61 -1.85 8.40
CA SER A 10 13.75 -2.51 9.39
C SER A 10 12.37 -1.85 9.46
N ILE A 11 12.28 -0.52 9.46
CA ILE A 11 11.02 0.23 9.51
C ILE A 11 10.19 0.06 8.23
N ILE A 12 10.84 0.02 7.06
CA ILE A 12 10.16 -0.09 5.76
C ILE A 12 9.76 -1.55 5.45
N SER A 13 10.46 -2.53 6.03
CA SER A 13 10.24 -3.96 5.76
C SER A 13 8.78 -4.44 5.88
N PRO A 14 7.95 -4.00 6.85
CA PRO A 14 6.56 -4.46 6.97
C PRO A 14 5.71 -3.99 5.79
N TRP A 15 5.86 -2.73 5.40
CA TRP A 15 5.19 -2.18 4.22
C TRP A 15 5.66 -2.87 2.94
N LEU A 16 6.96 -3.11 2.80
CA LEU A 16 7.53 -3.78 1.64
C LEU A 16 6.96 -5.20 1.48
N PHE A 17 6.85 -5.94 2.58
CA PHE A 17 6.28 -7.30 2.58
C PHE A 17 4.79 -7.29 2.20
N LEU A 18 4.00 -6.37 2.75
CA LEU A 18 2.59 -6.21 2.37
C LEU A 18 2.43 -5.82 0.90
N ASN A 19 3.29 -4.94 0.38
CA ASN A 19 3.27 -4.52 -1.01
C ASN A 19 3.58 -5.70 -1.93
N PHE A 20 4.56 -6.53 -1.56
CA PHE A 20 4.90 -7.75 -2.28
C PHE A 20 3.70 -8.70 -2.40
N ILE A 21 2.91 -8.88 -1.33
CA ILE A 21 1.69 -9.70 -1.35
C ILE A 21 0.59 -9.04 -2.19
N ALA A 22 0.41 -7.72 -2.09
CA ALA A 22 -0.66 -7.01 -2.77
C ALA A 22 -0.47 -6.96 -4.29
N THR A 23 0.77 -6.93 -4.77
CA THR A 23 1.09 -6.83 -6.21
C THR A 23 0.43 -7.93 -7.06
N PRO A 24 0.61 -9.24 -6.80
CA PRO A 24 -0.06 -10.29 -7.57
C PRO A 24 -1.58 -10.31 -7.37
N VAL A 25 -2.08 -9.91 -6.20
CA VAL A 25 -3.52 -9.88 -5.89
C VAL A 25 -4.21 -8.74 -6.67
N SER A 26 -3.50 -7.66 -6.98
CA SER A 26 -4.04 -6.54 -7.76
C SER A 26 -4.54 -6.95 -9.15
N CYS A 27 -3.98 -8.02 -9.74
CA CYS A 27 -4.43 -8.60 -11.01
C CYS A 27 -5.91 -9.03 -10.99
N ILE A 28 -6.46 -9.37 -9.83
CA ILE A 28 -7.88 -9.72 -9.66
C ILE A 28 -8.78 -8.56 -10.11
N THR A 29 -8.37 -7.31 -9.86
CA THR A 29 -9.15 -6.13 -10.28
C THR A 29 -9.23 -6.00 -11.80
N VAL A 30 -8.22 -6.50 -12.53
CA VAL A 30 -8.22 -6.53 -14.00
C VAL A 30 -9.16 -7.61 -14.50
N ILE A 31 -9.09 -8.82 -13.93
CA ILE A 31 -9.93 -9.97 -14.33
C ILE A 31 -11.41 -9.68 -14.07
N MET A 32 -11.74 -9.00 -12.98
CA MET A 32 -13.12 -8.65 -12.60
C MET A 32 -13.60 -7.30 -13.17
N ASN A 33 -12.85 -6.71 -14.10
CA ASN A 33 -13.18 -5.42 -14.73
C ASN A 33 -13.43 -4.28 -13.70
N LYS A 34 -12.74 -4.34 -12.55
CA LYS A 34 -12.78 -3.38 -11.43
C LYS A 34 -11.55 -2.46 -11.40
N GLN A 35 -10.89 -2.25 -12.53
CA GLN A 35 -9.66 -1.46 -12.64
C GLN A 35 -9.78 -0.05 -12.03
N TRP A 36 -10.95 0.59 -12.16
CA TRP A 36 -11.22 1.89 -11.56
C TRP A 36 -10.99 1.91 -10.04
N GLN A 37 -11.38 0.84 -9.34
CA GLN A 37 -11.18 0.72 -7.90
C GLN A 37 -9.71 0.52 -7.55
N GLY A 38 -8.97 -0.26 -8.37
CA GLY A 38 -7.51 -0.37 -8.27
C GLY A 38 -6.82 0.98 -8.45
N MET A 39 -7.25 1.76 -9.43
CA MET A 39 -6.68 3.10 -9.70
C MET A 39 -6.91 4.06 -8.53
N LEU A 40 -8.12 4.08 -7.94
CA LEU A 40 -8.41 4.90 -6.76
C LEU A 40 -7.51 4.54 -5.56
N LEU A 41 -7.28 3.24 -5.34
CA LEU A 41 -6.37 2.78 -4.28
C LEU A 41 -4.92 3.22 -4.56
N SER A 42 -4.45 3.15 -5.81
CA SER A 42 -3.12 3.65 -6.19
C SER A 42 -2.98 5.16 -6.01
N ILE A 43 -4.01 5.94 -6.35
CA ILE A 43 -4.00 7.40 -6.13
C ILE A 43 -3.96 7.71 -4.63
N ALA A 44 -4.75 7.01 -3.82
CA ALA A 44 -4.72 7.16 -2.37
C ALA A 44 -3.37 6.77 -1.76
N ASP A 45 -2.74 5.70 -2.26
CA ASP A 45 -1.40 5.26 -1.86
C ASP A 45 -0.33 6.33 -2.13
N VAL A 46 -0.33 6.90 -3.33
CA VAL A 46 0.58 8.01 -3.69
C VAL A 46 0.29 9.24 -2.83
N GLY A 47 -0.98 9.58 -2.61
CA GLY A 47 -1.38 10.69 -1.76
C GLY A 47 -0.86 10.56 -0.33
N LEU A 48 -0.99 9.37 0.28
CA LEU A 48 -0.46 9.09 1.62
C LEU A 48 1.06 9.15 1.70
N LYS A 49 1.78 8.73 0.66
CA LYS A 49 3.24 8.87 0.61
C LYS A 49 3.67 10.33 0.57
N VAL A 50 3.01 11.14 -0.25
CA VAL A 50 3.30 12.58 -0.35
C VAL A 50 3.04 13.28 0.98
N THR A 51 1.93 12.96 1.67
CA THR A 51 1.63 13.56 2.98
C THR A 51 2.60 13.11 4.06
N ALA A 52 2.98 11.82 4.09
CA ALA A 52 3.98 11.30 5.02
C ALA A 52 5.34 11.99 4.82
N ILE A 53 5.78 12.16 3.57
CA ILE A 53 7.02 12.87 3.23
C ILE A 53 6.93 14.35 3.58
N ALA A 54 5.81 15.02 3.33
CA ALA A 54 5.63 16.42 3.69
C ALA A 54 5.69 16.66 5.21
N ILE A 55 5.03 15.80 5.99
CA ILE A 55 5.04 15.87 7.47
C ILE A 55 6.45 15.58 8.00
N GLY A 56 7.12 14.57 7.46
CA GLY A 56 8.47 14.22 7.85
C GLY A 56 9.52 15.27 7.47
N GLY A 57 9.40 15.84 6.27
CA GLY A 57 10.28 16.88 5.75
C GLY A 57 10.18 18.21 6.51
N THR A 58 9.00 18.57 7.01
CA THR A 58 8.84 19.79 7.84
C THR A 58 9.45 19.64 9.24
N ARG A 59 9.54 18.42 9.77
CA ARG A 59 10.18 18.14 11.06
C ARG A 59 11.68 17.84 10.97
N GLY A 60 12.21 17.59 9.77
CA GLY A 60 13.61 17.19 9.57
C GLY A 60 13.95 15.80 10.13
N ASP A 61 12.94 14.98 10.44
CA ASP A 61 13.11 13.66 11.04
C ASP A 61 12.80 12.56 10.00
N VAL A 62 13.88 11.93 9.54
CA VAL A 62 13.85 10.86 8.54
C VAL A 62 13.16 9.61 9.08
N TYR A 63 13.36 9.28 10.36
CA TYR A 63 12.77 8.09 10.97
C TYR A 63 11.25 8.24 11.10
N LEU A 64 10.79 9.44 11.47
CA LEU A 64 9.36 9.76 11.53
C LEU A 64 8.70 9.65 10.15
N THR A 65 9.39 10.10 9.09
CA THR A 65 8.93 9.99 7.70
C THR A 65 8.65 8.55 7.31
N PHE A 66 9.65 7.67 7.48
CA PHE A 66 9.54 6.26 7.08
C PHE A 66 8.59 5.48 7.98
N THR A 67 8.49 5.83 9.26
CA THR A 67 7.53 5.19 10.18
C THR A 67 6.09 5.54 9.81
N LEU A 68 5.78 6.82 9.54
CA LEU A 68 4.46 7.23 9.07
C LEU A 68 4.13 6.58 7.72
N MET A 69 5.07 6.57 6.79
CA MET A 69 4.90 5.93 5.50
C MET A 69 4.57 4.43 5.69
N SER A 70 5.34 3.71 6.49
CA SER A 70 5.15 2.27 6.70
C SER A 70 3.77 1.96 7.31
N ILE A 71 3.33 2.74 8.31
CA ILE A 71 2.03 2.55 8.97
C ILE A 71 0.86 2.93 8.05
N LEU A 72 0.87 4.13 7.46
CA LEU A 72 -0.23 4.63 6.63
C LEU A 72 -0.39 3.79 5.36
N CYS A 73 0.71 3.50 4.70
CA CYS A 73 0.73 2.76 3.45
C CYS A 73 0.48 1.27 3.72
N GLY A 74 1.00 0.71 4.83
CA GLY A 74 0.71 -0.66 5.26
C GLY A 74 -0.76 -0.89 5.61
N THR A 75 -1.40 0.05 6.33
CA THR A 75 -2.84 -0.04 6.65
C THR A 75 -3.71 0.05 5.40
N LEU A 76 -3.37 0.91 4.44
CA LEU A 76 -4.06 0.98 3.15
C LEU A 76 -3.90 -0.32 2.34
N LEU A 77 -2.72 -0.95 2.37
CA LEU A 77 -2.50 -2.24 1.71
C LEU A 77 -3.33 -3.37 2.33
N ILE A 78 -3.44 -3.43 3.66
CA ILE A 78 -4.31 -4.40 4.34
C ILE A 78 -5.78 -4.19 3.92
N PHE A 79 -6.23 -2.94 3.89
CA PHE A 79 -7.58 -2.61 3.40
C PHE A 79 -7.78 -3.02 1.94
N SER A 80 -6.78 -2.77 1.08
CA SER A 80 -6.81 -3.14 -0.34
C SER A 80 -6.90 -4.66 -0.52
N LEU A 81 -6.12 -5.43 0.24
CA LEU A 81 -6.17 -6.89 0.24
C LEU A 81 -7.53 -7.42 0.67
N PHE A 82 -8.14 -6.85 1.71
CA PHE A 82 -9.49 -7.21 2.14
C PHE A 82 -10.53 -6.93 1.05
N LEU A 83 -10.39 -5.79 0.37
CA LEU A 83 -11.27 -5.37 -0.70
C LEU A 83 -11.14 -6.28 -1.94
N PHE A 84 -9.91 -6.70 -2.27
CA PHE A 84 -9.66 -7.71 -3.31
C PHE A 84 -10.21 -9.08 -2.95
N TYR A 85 -10.09 -9.50 -1.69
CA TYR A 85 -10.70 -10.75 -1.20
C TYR A 85 -12.23 -10.70 -1.33
N LYS A 86 -12.85 -9.56 -1.00
CA LYS A 86 -14.29 -9.37 -1.19
C LYS A 86 -14.68 -9.46 -2.67
N PHE A 87 -13.90 -8.89 -3.59
CA PHE A 87 -14.16 -9.07 -5.02
C PHE A 87 -14.06 -10.53 -5.45
N ALA A 88 -13.00 -11.23 -5.05
CA ALA A 88 -12.84 -12.65 -5.38
C ALA A 88 -13.97 -13.54 -4.82
N GLY A 89 -14.50 -13.21 -3.64
CA GLY A 89 -15.62 -13.93 -3.02
C GLY A 89 -16.99 -13.62 -3.65
N ILE A 90 -17.15 -12.46 -4.28
CA ILE A 90 -18.33 -12.13 -5.08
C ILE A 90 -18.17 -12.88 -6.40
N LYS A 91 -18.66 -14.13 -6.44
CA LYS A 91 -18.91 -14.83 -7.70
C LYS A 91 -19.74 -13.90 -8.58
N GLU A 92 -19.13 -13.40 -9.65
CA GLU A 92 -19.87 -12.67 -10.67
C GLU A 92 -20.86 -13.66 -11.30
N LYS A 93 -22.11 -13.59 -10.84
CA LYS A 93 -23.28 -14.03 -11.61
C LYS A 93 -23.35 -13.16 -12.87
N ALA A 94 -22.46 -13.33 -13.84
CA ALA A 94 -22.61 -12.82 -15.19
C ALA A 94 -21.41 -13.25 -16.07
N ALA A 95 -21.52 -14.42 -16.67
CA ALA A 95 -21.07 -14.65 -18.04
C ALA A 95 -21.68 -15.98 -18.49
N TYR A 96 -22.97 -15.90 -18.82
CA TYR A 96 -23.55 -16.73 -19.88
C TYR A 96 -22.95 -16.27 -21.21
#